data_AF-A0A4Q5LVI8-F1
#
_entry.id   AF-A0A4Q5LVI8-F1
#
_cell.length_a   1.000
_cell.length_b   1.000
_cell.length_c   1.000
_cell.angle_alpha   90.00
_cell.angle_beta   90.00
_cell.angle_gamma   90.00
#
_symmetry.space_group_name_H-M   'P 1'
#
loop_
_entity.id
_entity.type
_entity.pdbx_description
1 polymer ?
#
loop_
_entity_poly.entity_id
_entity_poly.type
_entity_poly.pdbx_seq_one_letter_code
_entity_poly.pdbx_strand_id
1 'polypeptide(L)'
;MKRLLLLNLFVLILQAHTSIKFKCSIIAEGDCLLGKNMFINNPDTHWAYKVTVRTFRQEGGKKSKSDKVYNIIAGGRIFLGCTKESILSYPRFVDKRYEIISETKI
;
A
#
# COMPACT_ATOMS: atom_id res chain seq x y z
N MET A 1 -20.71 -14.30 47.48
CA MET A 1 -20.36 -13.13 46.64
C MET A 1 -18.95 -13.26 46.09
N LYS A 2 -18.72 -13.99 45.00
CA LYS A 2 -17.44 -14.06 44.27
C LYS A 2 -17.74 -14.54 42.85
N ARG A 3 -17.78 -13.63 41.86
CA ARG A 3 -17.71 -13.91 40.40
C ARG A 3 -18.02 -12.63 39.64
N LEU A 4 -17.09 -11.66 39.59
CA LEU A 4 -17.26 -10.49 38.72
C LEU A 4 -15.97 -9.71 38.41
N LEU A 5 -14.81 -10.39 38.34
CA LEU A 5 -13.53 -9.70 38.11
C LEU A 5 -12.62 -10.31 37.04
N LEU A 6 -13.04 -11.38 36.35
CA LEU A 6 -12.19 -12.04 35.35
C LEU A 6 -12.57 -11.74 33.89
N LEU A 7 -13.68 -11.05 33.63
CA LEU A 7 -14.16 -10.85 32.25
C LEU A 7 -13.60 -9.61 31.54
N ASN A 8 -12.97 -8.68 32.26
CA ASN A 8 -12.42 -7.45 31.66
C ASN A 8 -10.96 -7.58 31.19
N LEU A 9 -10.28 -8.70 31.49
CA LEU A 9 -8.88 -8.88 31.07
C LEU A 9 -8.75 -9.44 29.64
N PHE A 10 -9.81 -10.03 29.09
CA PHE A 10 -9.79 -10.61 27.73
C PHE A 10 -10.08 -9.62 26.60
N VAL A 11 -10.65 -8.46 26.90
CA VAL A 11 -11.01 -7.45 25.87
C VAL A 11 -9.83 -6.54 25.52
N LEU A 12 -8.78 -6.47 26.36
CA LEU A 12 -7.62 -5.63 26.07
C LEU A 12 -6.57 -6.25 25.14
N ILE A 13 -6.69 -7.54 24.79
CA ILE A 13 -5.68 -8.25 23.97
C ILE A 13 -6.02 -8.18 22.46
N LEU A 14 -7.22 -7.74 22.08
CA LEU A 14 -7.69 -7.79 20.68
C LEU A 14 -7.38 -6.53 19.83
N GLN A 15 -6.48 -5.65 20.28
CA GLN A 15 -6.07 -4.46 19.53
C GLN A 15 -4.57 -4.36 19.29
N ALA A 16 -3.87 -5.49 19.26
CA ALA A 16 -2.58 -5.55 18.57
C ALA A 16 -2.83 -5.47 17.05
N HIS A 17 -3.21 -4.27 16.57
CA HIS A 17 -3.01 -3.90 15.18
C HIS A 17 -1.49 -3.94 14.97
N THR A 18 -0.98 -5.08 14.55
CA THR A 18 0.39 -5.17 14.04
C THR A 18 0.42 -4.26 12.82
N SER A 19 0.86 -3.01 13.02
CA SER A 19 1.19 -2.15 11.90
C SER A 19 2.36 -2.83 11.19
N ILE A 20 2.06 -3.58 10.14
CA ILE A 20 3.09 -4.18 9.30
C ILE A 20 3.90 -3.01 8.75
N LYS A 21 5.11 -2.84 9.28
CA LYS A 21 6.01 -1.76 8.88
C LYS A 21 6.97 -2.30 7.83
N PHE A 22 6.68 -1.97 6.57
CA PHE A 22 7.57 -2.23 5.45
C PHE A 22 8.76 -1.25 5.45
N LYS A 23 9.91 -1.70 4.96
CA LYS A 23 11.08 -0.82 4.74
C LYS A 23 10.88 0.03 3.50
N CYS A 24 10.39 -0.57 2.42
CA CYS A 24 9.99 0.12 1.22
C CYS A 24 8.72 0.96 1.46
N SER A 25 8.61 2.08 0.77
CA SER A 25 7.45 2.96 0.82
C SER A 25 6.94 3.27 -0.58
N ILE A 26 5.65 3.60 -0.68
CA ILE A 26 5.09 4.17 -1.91
C ILE A 26 5.08 5.68 -1.74
N ILE A 27 5.68 6.38 -2.70
CA ILE A 27 5.76 7.84 -2.74
C ILE A 27 5.06 8.37 -3.99
N ALA A 28 4.43 9.53 -3.85
CA ALA A 28 3.89 10.31 -4.96
C ALA A 28 4.85 11.45 -5.27
N GLU A 29 5.37 11.52 -6.49
CA GLU A 29 6.37 12.52 -6.90
C GLU A 29 6.08 13.00 -8.33
N GLY A 30 6.08 14.32 -8.54
CA GLY A 30 5.85 14.90 -9.86
C GLY A 30 4.44 14.71 -10.39
N ASP A 31 4.12 15.46 -11.44
CA ASP A 31 2.79 15.47 -12.04
C ASP A 31 2.71 14.54 -13.25
N CYS A 32 1.53 13.97 -13.43
CA CYS A 32 1.07 13.41 -14.69
C CYS A 32 -0.29 14.06 -15.03
N LEU A 33 -0.73 13.93 -16.28
CA LEU A 33 -1.89 14.64 -16.86
C LEU A 33 -3.03 15.02 -15.90
N LEU A 34 -3.45 14.10 -15.01
CA LEU A 34 -4.53 14.34 -14.04
C LEU A 34 -4.21 13.74 -12.64
N GLY A 35 -2.94 13.70 -12.24
CA GLY A 35 -2.56 13.23 -10.90
C GLY A 35 -1.05 13.14 -10.69
N LYS A 36 -0.59 12.15 -9.91
CA LYS A 36 0.83 12.04 -9.51
C LYS A 36 1.48 10.76 -10.01
N ASN A 37 2.79 10.81 -10.30
CA ASN A 37 3.55 9.59 -10.56
C ASN A 37 3.81 8.88 -9.22
N MET A 38 3.56 7.57 -9.20
CA MET A 38 3.79 6.75 -8.02
C MET A 38 5.04 5.92 -8.19
N PHE A 39 5.83 5.85 -7.13
CA PHE A 39 7.04 5.05 -7.08
C PHE A 39 7.03 4.18 -5.83
N ILE A 40 7.57 2.96 -5.93
CA ILE A 40 8.07 2.27 -4.74
C ILE A 40 9.51 2.73 -4.55
N ASN A 41 9.84 3.14 -3.32
CA ASN A 41 11.17 3.57 -2.93
C ASN A 41 11.72 2.63 -1.86
N ASN A 42 12.93 2.10 -2.07
CA ASN A 42 13.68 1.39 -1.06
C ASN A 42 14.68 2.37 -0.40
N PRO A 43 14.40 2.86 0.83
CA PRO A 43 15.33 3.76 1.51
C PRO A 43 16.57 3.05 2.08
N ASP A 44 16.58 1.72 2.11
CA ASP A 44 17.72 0.95 2.59
C ASP A 44 18.79 0.85 1.50
N THR A 45 19.99 1.35 1.79
CA THR A 45 21.14 1.35 0.87
C THR A 45 21.99 0.07 0.95
N HIS A 46 21.63 -0.89 1.80
CA HIS A 46 22.38 -2.12 2.01
C HIS A 46 21.67 -3.36 1.48
N TRP A 47 20.33 -3.38 1.52
CA TRP A 47 19.54 -4.57 1.20
C TRP A 47 18.59 -4.35 0.03
N ALA A 48 18.47 -5.37 -0.81
CA ALA A 48 17.41 -5.45 -1.80
C ALA A 48 16.15 -6.08 -1.19
N TYR A 49 15.00 -5.78 -1.78
CA TYR A 49 13.71 -6.28 -1.32
C TYR A 49 12.87 -6.79 -2.47
N LYS A 50 12.19 -7.91 -2.23
CA LYS A 50 11.06 -8.40 -3.02
C LYS A 50 9.78 -7.88 -2.41
N VAL A 51 9.08 -7.01 -3.12
CA VAL A 51 7.90 -6.29 -2.65
C VAL A 51 6.69 -6.67 -3.50
N THR A 52 5.62 -7.13 -2.86
CA THR A 52 4.33 -7.33 -3.54
C THR A 52 3.46 -6.10 -3.33
N VAL A 53 3.06 -5.48 -4.44
CA VAL A 53 2.18 -4.31 -4.45
C VAL A 53 0.82 -4.69 -5.02
N ARG A 54 -0.23 -4.38 -4.26
CA ARG A 54 -1.62 -4.43 -4.71
C ARG A 54 -1.99 -3.10 -5.35
N THR A 55 -2.51 -3.17 -6.57
CA THR A 55 -3.13 -2.04 -7.27
C THR A 55 -4.63 -2.18 -7.19
N PHE A 56 -5.33 -1.18 -6.68
CA PHE A 56 -6.77 -1.04 -6.78
C PHE A 56 -7.09 -0.14 -7.96
N ARG A 57 -8.05 -0.54 -8.78
CA ARG A 57 -8.52 0.26 -9.91
C ARG A 57 -10.02 0.47 -9.83
N GLN A 58 -10.47 1.68 -10.09
CA GLN A 58 -11.87 1.99 -10.27
C GLN A 58 -12.10 2.65 -11.63
N GLU A 59 -12.91 2.02 -12.48
CA GLU A 59 -13.23 2.50 -13.83
C GLU A 59 -14.71 2.28 -14.10
N GLY A 60 -15.45 3.34 -14.46
CA GLY A 60 -16.88 3.24 -14.77
C GLY A 60 -17.73 2.60 -13.67
N GLY A 61 -17.37 2.80 -12.40
CA GLY A 61 -18.04 2.18 -11.25
C GLY A 61 -17.60 0.74 -10.93
N LYS A 62 -16.80 0.11 -11.80
CA LYS A 62 -16.23 -1.22 -11.54
C LYS A 62 -14.96 -1.09 -10.72
N LYS A 63 -14.89 -1.82 -9.61
CA LYS A 63 -13.69 -1.93 -8.77
C LYS A 63 -12.97 -3.24 -9.09
N SER A 64 -11.67 -3.17 -9.32
CA SER A 64 -10.81 -4.34 -9.50
C SER A 64 -9.54 -4.20 -8.67
N LYS A 65 -8.88 -5.32 -8.42
CA LYS A 65 -7.58 -5.36 -7.74
C LYS A 65 -6.64 -6.33 -8.45
N SER A 66 -5.36 -6.03 -8.45
CA SER A 66 -4.31 -6.89 -9.01
C SER A 66 -3.04 -6.77 -8.19
N ASP A 67 -2.36 -7.88 -7.94
CA ASP A 67 -1.11 -7.91 -7.18
C ASP A 67 0.05 -8.13 -8.14
N LYS A 68 1.16 -7.41 -7.92
CA LYS A 68 2.39 -7.55 -8.73
C LYS A 68 3.62 -7.52 -7.84
N VAL A 69 4.57 -8.39 -8.16
CA VAL A 69 5.85 -8.51 -7.44
C VAL A 69 6.91 -7.66 -8.13
N TYR A 70 7.71 -6.97 -7.33
CA TYR A 70 8.82 -6.14 -7.75
C TYR A 70 10.07 -6.49 -6.94
N ASN A 71 11.22 -6.58 -7.60
CA ASN A 71 12.52 -6.67 -6.93
C ASN A 71 13.15 -5.29 -6.98
N ILE A 72 13.38 -4.69 -5.82
CA ILE A 72 13.92 -3.34 -5.68
C ILE A 72 15.31 -3.46 -5.08
N ILE A 73 16.32 -3.00 -5.81
CA ILE A 73 17.70 -2.98 -5.34
C ILE A 73 17.85 -2.03 -4.14
N ALA A 74 18.97 -2.16 -3.44
CA ALA A 74 19.36 -1.24 -2.38
C ALA A 74 19.41 0.22 -2.89
N GLY A 75 18.75 1.14 -2.18
CA GLY A 75 18.60 2.56 -2.57
C GLY A 75 17.77 2.79 -3.84
N GLY A 76 17.15 1.74 -4.38
CA GLY A 76 16.46 1.77 -5.66
C GLY A 76 15.05 2.33 -5.61
N ARG A 77 14.55 2.76 -6.77
CA ARG A 77 13.16 3.18 -6.99
C ARG A 77 12.56 2.50 -8.22
N ILE A 78 11.27 2.19 -8.17
CA ILE A 78 10.51 1.62 -9.30
C ILE A 78 9.26 2.45 -9.55
N PHE A 79 9.02 2.84 -10.81
CA PHE A 79 7.79 3.49 -11.23
C PHE A 79 6.63 2.49 -11.29
N LEU A 80 5.52 2.83 -10.62
CA LEU A 80 4.29 2.02 -10.57
C LEU A 80 3.24 2.46 -11.59
N GLY A 81 3.34 3.69 -12.07
CA GLY A 81 2.33 4.34 -12.89
C GLY A 81 1.88 5.68 -12.32
N CYS A 82 1.01 6.33 -13.07
CA CYS A 82 0.33 7.56 -12.69
C CYS A 82 -0.99 7.23 -11.98
N THR A 83 -1.22 7.83 -10.81
CA THR A 83 -2.56 7.92 -10.21
C THR A 83 -3.29 9.08 -10.86
N LYS A 84 -4.61 8.97 -10.98
CA LYS A 84 -5.44 10.12 -11.32
C LYS A 84 -6.28 10.46 -10.11
N GLU A 85 -6.20 11.71 -9.66
CA GLU A 85 -7.16 12.24 -8.70
C GLU A 85 -8.48 12.46 -9.46
N SER A 86 -9.52 11.75 -9.07
CA SER A 86 -10.84 11.88 -9.67
C SER A 86 -11.42 13.26 -9.33
N ILE A 87 -11.28 14.25 -10.20
CA ILE A 87 -11.98 15.55 -10.06
C ILE A 87 -13.42 15.44 -10.61
N LEU A 88 -13.73 14.42 -11.41
CA LEU A 88 -15.03 14.28 -12.05
C LEU A 88 -15.46 12.81 -12.12
N SER A 89 -16.64 12.52 -11.57
CA SER A 89 -17.38 11.25 -11.58
C SER A 89 -17.89 10.85 -12.98
N TYR A 90 -17.07 11.02 -14.02
CA TYR A 90 -17.38 10.49 -15.35
C TYR A 90 -16.92 9.03 -15.47
N PRO A 91 -17.69 8.16 -16.15
CA PRO A 91 -17.45 6.71 -16.19
C PRO A 91 -16.20 6.27 -16.96
N ARG A 92 -15.38 7.18 -17.48
CA ARG A 92 -14.19 6.88 -18.31
C ARG A 92 -12.84 7.07 -17.60
N PHE A 93 -12.83 7.42 -16.31
CA PHE A 93 -11.58 7.64 -15.58
C PHE A 93 -11.19 6.41 -14.75
N VAL A 94 -9.89 6.08 -14.75
CA VAL A 94 -9.28 5.01 -13.96
C VAL A 94 -8.60 5.63 -12.74
N ASP A 95 -9.25 5.55 -11.59
CA ASP A 95 -8.60 5.83 -10.30
C ASP A 95 -7.71 4.64 -9.94
N LYS A 96 -6.50 4.92 -9.43
CA LYS A 96 -5.53 3.91 -9.01
C LYS A 96 -5.05 4.20 -7.61
N ARG A 97 -5.09 3.19 -6.74
CA ARG A 97 -4.41 3.20 -5.43
C ARG A 97 -3.41 2.05 -5.38
N TYR A 98 -2.27 2.29 -4.76
CA TYR A 98 -1.22 1.28 -4.56
C TYR A 98 -1.01 1.02 -3.07
N GLU A 99 -0.76 -0.23 -2.71
CA GLU A 99 -0.52 -0.67 -1.34
C GLU A 99 0.53 -1.78 -1.33
N ILE A 100 1.54 -1.67 -0.47
CA ILE A 100 2.47 -2.77 -0.22
C ILE A 100 1.74 -3.79 0.67
N ILE A 101 1.69 -5.05 0.25
CA ILE A 101 1.02 -6.12 1.00
C ILE A 101 2.00 -7.17 1.53
N SER A 102 3.22 -7.23 0.98
CA SER A 102 4.30 -8.06 1.52
C SER A 102 5.67 -7.51 1.11
N GLU A 103 6.66 -7.77 1.94
CA GLU A 103 8.07 -7.44 1.68
C GLU A 103 8.95 -8.57 2.20
N THR A 104 10.01 -8.91 1.46
CA THR A 104 11.02 -9.87 1.90
C THR A 104 12.39 -9.38 1.48
N LYS A 105 13.32 -9.30 2.42
CA LYS A 105 14.73 -9.02 2.14
C LYS A 105 15.31 -10.14 1.27
N ILE A 106 16.02 -9.79 0.21
CA ILE A 106 16.66 -10.76 -0.72
C ILE A 106 18.16 -10.49 -0.87
#